data_AF-A0A6N2UHH1-F1
#
_entry.id   AF-A0A6N2UHH1-F1
#
_cell.length_a   1.000
_cell.length_b   1.000
_cell.length_c   1.000
_cell.angle_alpha   90.00
_cell.angle_beta   90.00
_cell.angle_gamma   90.00
#
_symmetry.space_group_name_H-M   'P 1'
#
loop_
_entity.id
_entity.type
_entity.pdbx_description
1 polymer ?
#
loop_
_entity_poly.entity_id
_entity_poly.type
_entity_poly.pdbx_seq_one_letter_code
_entity_poly.pdbx_strand_id
1 'polypeptide(L)' 'MEYQCIMQHDITDCGAACIATICKQNGYKISITRIREVAGTDKQGTNVYGVIKAAEHFGFSAKGVKE' A
#
# COMPACT_ATOMS: atom_id res chain seq x y z
N MET A 1 -21.71 -0.96 5.02
CA MET A 1 -20.32 -1.28 4.66
C MET A 1 -19.44 -0.44 5.56
N GLU A 2 -18.63 -1.04 6.42
CA GLU A 2 -17.72 -0.29 7.30
C GLU A 2 -16.44 0.05 6.55
N TYR A 3 -15.95 1.28 6.75
CA TYR A 3 -14.68 1.71 6.19
C TYR A 3 -13.53 1.06 6.95
N GLN A 4 -12.65 0.37 6.24
CA GLN A 4 -11.41 -0.14 6.82
C GLN A 4 -10.38 0.98 6.90
N CYS A 5 -9.60 0.96 7.97
CA CYS A 5 -8.41 1.80 8.14
C CYS A 5 -7.34 0.95 8.84
N ILE A 6 -6.20 0.77 8.20
CA ILE A 6 -5.03 0.12 8.78
C ILE A 6 -4.04 1.21 9.18
N MET A 7 -3.72 1.26 10.47
CA MET A 7 -2.76 2.23 11.00
C MET A 7 -1.34 1.83 10.60
N GLN A 8 -0.53 2.82 10.24
CA GLN A 8 0.90 2.62 9.99
C GLN A 8 1.62 2.20 11.28
N HIS A 9 2.56 1.26 11.17
CA HIS A 9 3.36 0.81 12.32
C HIS A 9 4.66 1.62 12.47
N ASP A 10 5.21 2.09 11.35
CA ASP A 10 6.42 2.90 11.27
C ASP A 10 6.10 4.26 10.62
N ILE A 11 6.96 5.27 10.83
CA ILE A 11 6.79 6.60 10.24
C ILE A 11 6.82 6.56 8.71
N THR A 12 7.54 5.60 8.13
CA THR A 12 7.73 5.44 6.67
C THR A 12 6.64 4.58 6.01
N ASP A 13 5.72 4.00 6.79
CA ASP A 13 4.74 3.02 6.31
C ASP A 13 3.45 3.62 5.75
N CYS A 14 3.35 4.95 5.62
CA CYS A 14 2.11 5.60 5.19
C CYS A 14 1.56 5.04 3.86
N GLY A 15 2.42 4.87 2.84
CA GLY A 15 2.03 4.26 1.56
C GLY A 15 1.64 2.78 1.69
N ALA A 16 2.38 2.01 2.49
CA ALA A 16 2.11 0.59 2.70
C ALA A 16 0.80 0.36 3.48
N ALA A 17 0.51 1.21 4.47
CA ALA A 17 -0.72 1.18 5.26
C ALA A 17 -1.96 1.53 4.39
N CYS A 18 -1.83 2.48 3.47
CA CYS A 18 -2.89 2.78 2.49
C CYS A 18 -3.21 1.58 1.61
N ILE A 19 -2.20 0.89 1.06
CA ILE A 19 -2.42 -0.32 0.27
C ILE A 19 -3.03 -1.42 1.14
N ALA A 20 -2.55 -1.63 2.36
CA ALA A 20 -3.11 -2.62 3.29
C ALA A 20 -4.60 -2.36 3.57
N THR A 21 -4.96 -1.09 3.68
CA THR A 21 -6.35 -0.64 3.85
C THR A 21 -7.21 -1.00 2.64
N ILE A 22 -6.73 -0.69 1.42
CA ILE A 22 -7.43 -1.04 0.16
C ILE A 22 -7.55 -2.55 0.01
N CYS A 23 -6.50 -3.31 0.30
CA CYS A 23 -6.53 -4.77 0.29
C CYS A 23 -7.62 -5.30 1.24
N LYS A 24 -7.64 -4.80 2.49
CA LYS A 24 -8.62 -5.24 3.50
C LYS A 24 -10.05 -4.88 3.12
N GLN A 25 -10.27 -3.71 2.52
CA GLN A 25 -11.57 -3.30 2.00
C GLN A 25 -12.08 -4.26 0.91
N ASN A 26 -11.17 -4.85 0.13
CA ASN A 26 -11.47 -5.82 -0.92
C ASN A 26 -11.38 -7.29 -0.44
N GLY A 27 -11.34 -7.54 0.88
CA GLY A 27 -11.33 -8.89 1.46
C GLY A 27 -9.96 -9.55 1.58
N TYR A 28 -8.88 -8.89 1.15
CA TYR A 28 -7.51 -9.41 1.24
C TYR A 28 -6.85 -8.99 2.55
N LYS A 29 -6.24 -9.95 3.27
CA LYS A 29 -5.45 -9.67 4.48
C LYS A 29 -3.97 -9.77 4.15
N ILE A 30 -3.34 -8.64 3.92
CA ILE A 30 -1.91 -8.54 3.59
C ILE A 30 -1.20 -7.75 4.69
N SER A 31 -0.06 -8.23 5.15
CA SER A 31 0.72 -7.53 6.18
C SER A 31 1.40 -6.28 5.61
N ILE A 32 1.55 -5.24 6.44
CA ILE A 32 2.30 -4.04 6.07
C ILE A 32 3.72 -4.40 5.66
N THR A 33 4.37 -5.31 6.39
CA THR A 33 5.73 -5.80 6.06
C THR A 33 5.83 -6.33 4.64
N ARG A 34 4.86 -7.14 4.20
CA ARG A 34 4.87 -7.67 2.83
C ARG A 34 4.69 -6.58 1.79
N ILE A 35 3.84 -5.60 2.07
CA ILE A 35 3.64 -4.45 1.18
C ILE A 35 4.90 -3.59 1.11
N ARG A 36 5.59 -3.34 2.24
CA ARG A 36 6.87 -2.61 2.28
C ARG A 36 7.91 -3.24 1.36
N GLU A 37 8.06 -4.57 1.41
CA GLU A 37 9.00 -5.31 0.56
C GLU A 37 8.71 -5.10 -0.92
N VAL A 38 7.44 -5.22 -1.32
CA VAL A 38 7.03 -5.13 -2.72
C VAL A 38 7.08 -3.68 -3.24
N ALA A 39 6.65 -2.72 -2.42
CA ALA A 39 6.65 -1.31 -2.73
C ALA A 39 8.06 -0.70 -2.74
N GLY A 40 9.05 -1.40 -2.17
CA GLY A 40 10.42 -0.90 -2.01
C GLY A 40 10.49 0.24 -1.00
N THR A 41 9.68 0.19 0.06
CA THR A 41 9.69 1.19 1.14
C THR A 41 11.03 1.15 1.86
N ASP A 42 11.73 2.28 1.91
CA ASP A 42 13.00 2.43 2.59
C ASP A 42 12.89 3.38 3.80
N LYS A 43 14.02 3.86 4.29
CA LYS A 43 14.08 4.81 5.42
C LYS A 43 13.51 6.20 5.10
N GLN A 44 13.33 6.53 3.81
CA GLN A 44 12.73 7.77 3.34
C GLN A 44 11.23 7.61 3.03
N GLY A 45 10.71 6.38 3.00
CA GLY A 45 9.31 6.09 2.72
C GLY A 45 9.11 5.37 1.40
N THR A 46 7.98 5.63 0.76
CA THR A 46 7.58 4.99 -0.49
C THR A 46 7.28 6.05 -1.54
N ASN A 47 7.85 5.92 -2.73
CA ASN A 47 7.51 6.80 -3.85
C ASN A 47 6.25 6.29 -4.60
N VAL A 48 5.66 7.14 -5.43
CA VAL A 48 4.41 6.82 -6.16
C VAL A 48 4.59 5.61 -7.09
N TYR A 49 5.75 5.46 -7.72
CA TYR A 49 6.04 4.29 -8.57
C TYR A 49 5.99 2.97 -7.77
N GLY A 50 6.57 2.96 -6.57
CA GLY A 50 6.53 1.83 -5.65
C GLY A 50 5.11 1.47 -5.21
N VAL A 51 4.25 2.48 -4.97
CA VAL A 51 2.84 2.27 -4.65
C VAL A 51 2.10 1.60 -5.82
N ILE A 52 2.30 2.09 -7.05
CA ILE A 52 1.68 1.51 -8.25
C ILE A 52 2.13 0.06 -8.42
N LYS A 53 3.45 -0.19 -8.35
CA LYS A 53 4.03 -1.53 -8.48
C LYS A 53 3.48 -2.49 -7.44
N ALA A 54 3.33 -2.05 -6.20
CA ALA A 54 2.76 -2.87 -5.13
C ALA A 54 1.27 -3.17 -5.36
N ALA A 55 0.48 -2.19 -5.80
CA ALA A 55 -0.91 -2.41 -6.14
C ALA A 55 -1.06 -3.44 -7.28
N GLU A 56 -0.28 -3.30 -8.35
CA GLU A 56 -0.25 -4.24 -9.47
C GLU A 56 0.17 -5.65 -9.05
N HIS A 57 1.18 -5.76 -8.17
CA HIS A 57 1.62 -7.05 -7.62
C HIS A 57 0.52 -7.78 -6.86
N PHE A 58 -0.38 -7.06 -6.17
CA PHE A 58 -1.52 -7.64 -5.46
C PHE A 58 -2.78 -7.76 -6.33
N GLY A 59 -2.65 -7.60 -7.66
CA GLY A 59 -3.72 -7.86 -8.62
C GLY A 59 -4.65 -6.67 -8.89
N PHE A 60 -4.28 -5.46 -8.44
CA PHE A 60 -5.04 -4.25 -8.77
C PHE A 60 -4.58 -3.65 -10.09
N SER A 61 -5.52 -3.06 -10.84
CA SER A 61 -5.18 -2.15 -11.94
C SER A 61 -4.92 -0.76 -11.36
N ALA A 62 -3.70 -0.25 -11.48
CA ALA A 62 -3.29 1.02 -10.91
C ALA A 62 -2.68 1.94 -11.96
N LYS A 63 -2.95 3.25 -11.85
CA LYS A 63 -2.40 4.27 -12.76
C LYS A 63 -2.06 5.53 -11.99
N GLY A 64 -0.83 6.03 -12.13
CA GLY A 64 -0.46 7.36 -11.68
C GLY A 64 -1.10 8.41 -12.60
N VAL A 65 -1.81 9.36 -12.02
CA VAL A 65 -2.40 10.50 -12.74
C VAL A 65 -1.68 11.78 -12.33
N LYS A 66 -1.54 12.69 -13.28
CA LYS A 66 -1.06 14.05 -13.03
C LYS A 66 -2.24 14.98 -13.29
N GLU A 67 -2.42 15.96 -12.42
CA GLU A 67 -3.38 17.06 -12.63
C GLU A 67 -3.01 17.90 -13.85
#